data_AF-A0AAJ1VCK4-F1
#
_entry.id   AF-A0AAJ1VCK4-F1
#
_cell.length_a   1.000
_cell.length_b   1.000
_cell.length_c   1.000
_cell.angle_alpha   90.00
_cell.angle_beta   90.00
_cell.angle_gamma   90.00
#
_symmetry.space_group_name_H-M   'P 1'
#
loop_
_entity.id
_entity.type
_entity.pdbx_description
1 polymer ?
#
loop_
_entity_poly.entity_id
_entity_poly.type
_entity_poly.pdbx_seq_one_letter_code
_entity_poly.pdbx_strand_id
1 'polypeptide(L)'
;MFGSDLYVALVLGVTLSLIFSEKTGVVPAGLIVPGYLALVFDQWEIMLTILIISVVTYLIVTHGLSRWVILYGRRKFAAMMVTGICLKLLLDLVYPVMPFEIFEFRGIGIIVPGLIANTIQRQGMPLTLGSTLLLSGLTFGLMNVYYLF
;
A
#
# COMPACT_ATOMS: atom_id res chain seq x y z
N MET A 1 -20.91 -3.12 -2.84
CA MET A 1 -20.96 -4.06 -1.71
C MET A 1 -19.54 -4.05 -1.14
N PHE A 2 -19.29 -3.49 0.05
CA PHE A 2 -17.90 -3.21 0.47
C PHE A 2 -17.55 -3.65 1.89
N GLY A 3 -18.54 -4.00 2.73
CA GLY A 3 -18.27 -4.34 4.13
C GLY A 3 -17.67 -5.73 4.30
N SER A 4 -18.43 -6.76 3.92
CA SER A 4 -18.03 -8.17 4.05
C SER A 4 -16.74 -8.49 3.31
N ASP A 5 -16.63 -8.02 2.06
CA ASP A 5 -15.51 -8.32 1.17
C ASP A 5 -14.20 -7.73 1.69
N LEU A 6 -14.27 -6.53 2.27
CA LEU A 6 -13.16 -5.90 2.96
C LEU A 6 -12.70 -6.75 4.14
N TYR A 7 -13.62 -7.24 4.99
CA TYR A 7 -13.23 -8.06 6.14
C TYR A 7 -12.55 -9.36 5.72
N VAL A 8 -13.12 -10.06 4.73
CA VAL A 8 -12.54 -11.32 4.23
C VAL A 8 -11.17 -11.08 3.61
N ALA A 9 -11.03 -10.07 2.75
CA ALA A 9 -9.76 -9.74 2.12
C ALA A 9 -8.68 -9.33 3.13
N LEU A 10 -9.05 -8.57 4.17
CA LEU A 10 -8.13 -8.20 5.24
C LEU A 10 -7.70 -9.41 6.07
N VAL A 11 -8.62 -10.29 6.45
CA VAL A 11 -8.29 -11.52 7.21
C VAL A 11 -7.36 -12.41 6.38
N LEU A 12 -7.69 -12.67 5.12
CA LEU A 12 -6.87 -13.47 4.22
C LEU A 12 -5.49 -12.82 4.00
N GLY A 13 -5.46 -11.52 3.71
CA GLY A 13 -4.23 -10.80 3.45
C GLY A 13 -3.30 -10.71 4.64
N VAL A 14 -3.82 -10.44 5.83
CA VAL A 14 -3.02 -10.46 7.06
C VAL A 14 -2.49 -11.86 7.34
N THR A 15 -3.31 -12.89 7.19
CA THR A 15 -2.92 -14.28 7.45
C THR A 15 -1.81 -14.73 6.49
N LEU A 16 -1.98 -14.49 5.19
CA LEU A 16 -0.97 -14.81 4.18
C LEU A 16 0.31 -14.00 4.38
N SER A 17 0.19 -12.71 4.71
CA SER A 17 1.33 -11.84 5.00
C SER A 17 2.15 -12.33 6.19
N LEU A 18 1.48 -12.78 7.26
CA LEU A 18 2.13 -13.34 8.43
C LEU A 18 2.87 -14.63 8.09
N ILE A 19 2.20 -15.58 7.43
CA ILE A 19 2.81 -16.87 7.03
C ILE A 19 4.02 -16.63 6.13
N PHE A 20 3.90 -15.74 5.14
CA PHE A 20 4.99 -15.41 4.23
C PHE A 20 6.16 -14.75 4.96
N SER A 21 5.88 -13.80 5.85
CA SER A 21 6.89 -13.11 6.64
C SER A 21 7.65 -14.06 7.57
N GLU A 22 6.96 -15.01 8.20
CA GLU A 22 7.59 -16.00 9.08
C GLU A 22 8.48 -16.98 8.29
N LYS A 23 8.05 -17.35 7.07
CA LYS A 23 8.78 -18.32 6.24
C LYS A 23 9.98 -17.72 5.51
N THR A 24 9.87 -16.48 5.04
CA THR A 24 10.88 -15.84 4.18
C THR A 24 11.72 -14.78 4.89
N GLY A 25 11.26 -14.31 6.06
CA GLY A 25 11.83 -13.14 6.73
C GLY A 25 11.51 -11.80 6.04
N VAL A 26 10.76 -11.82 4.92
CA VAL A 26 10.39 -10.62 4.15
C VAL A 26 9.04 -10.12 4.62
N VAL A 27 8.99 -8.86 5.06
CA VAL A 27 7.74 -8.23 5.49
C VAL A 27 7.13 -7.50 4.29
N PRO A 28 5.91 -7.85 3.86
CA PRO A 28 5.19 -7.02 2.88
C PRO A 28 4.92 -5.64 3.46
N ALA A 29 4.43 -4.71 2.63
CA ALA A 29 4.25 -3.30 2.95
C ALA A 29 3.23 -2.99 4.10
N GLY A 30 3.42 -3.54 5.30
CA GLY A 30 2.39 -3.67 6.33
C GLY A 30 1.55 -4.94 6.12
N LEU A 31 1.25 -5.67 7.20
CA LEU A 31 0.50 -6.93 7.14
C LEU A 31 -0.90 -6.78 6.53
N ILE A 32 -1.49 -5.60 6.68
CA ILE A 32 -2.86 -5.30 6.22
C ILE A 32 -2.88 -4.92 4.73
N VAL A 33 -1.77 -4.41 4.19
CA VAL A 33 -1.73 -3.80 2.85
C VAL A 33 -2.00 -4.80 1.73
N PRO A 34 -1.46 -6.03 1.74
CA PRO A 34 -1.78 -7.00 0.70
C PRO A 34 -3.28 -7.32 0.61
N GLY A 35 -3.99 -7.34 1.74
CA GLY A 35 -5.43 -7.56 1.78
C GLY A 35 -6.22 -6.40 1.19
N TYR A 36 -5.82 -5.16 1.46
CA TYR A 36 -6.44 -4.00 0.82
C TYR A 36 -6.13 -3.93 -0.68
N LEU A 37 -4.88 -4.13 -1.07
CA LEU A 37 -4.47 -4.12 -2.48
C LEU A 37 -5.12 -5.24 -3.30
N ALA A 38 -5.53 -6.34 -2.65
CA ALA A 38 -6.31 -7.40 -3.28
C ALA A 38 -7.64 -6.88 -3.85
N LEU A 39 -8.29 -5.95 -3.15
CA LEU A 39 -9.61 -5.43 -3.52
C LEU A 39 -9.58 -4.55 -4.77
N VAL A 40 -8.40 -4.01 -5.09
CA VAL A 40 -8.16 -3.11 -6.22
C VAL A 40 -7.23 -3.76 -7.25
N PHE A 41 -7.01 -5.07 -7.15
CA PHE A 41 -5.99 -5.78 -7.91
C PHE A 41 -6.35 -5.92 -9.41
N ASP A 42 -7.65 -6.00 -9.71
CA ASP A 42 -8.22 -5.96 -11.05
C ASP A 42 -8.15 -4.56 -11.69
N GLN A 43 -8.04 -3.51 -10.86
CA GLN A 43 -7.96 -2.12 -11.28
C GLN A 43 -6.50 -1.66 -11.39
N TRP A 44 -5.86 -2.03 -12.51
CA TRP A 44 -4.45 -1.76 -12.77
C TRP A 44 -4.06 -0.28 -12.62
N GLU A 45 -4.95 0.64 -12.97
CA GLU A 45 -4.75 2.10 -12.86
C GLU A 45 -4.61 2.56 -11.40
N ILE A 46 -5.47 2.07 -10.51
CA ILE A 46 -5.43 2.39 -9.08
C ILE A 46 -4.18 1.78 -8.46
N MET A 47 -3.90 0.51 -8.76
CA MET A 47 -2.72 -0.18 -8.25
C MET A 47 -1.44 0.57 -8.64
N LEU A 48 -1.28 0.96 -9.91
CA LEU A 48 -0.13 1.74 -10.35
C LEU A 48 -0.04 3.08 -9.62
N THR A 49 -1.16 3.76 -9.42
CA THR A 49 -1.20 5.04 -8.71
C THR A 49 -0.73 4.89 -7.26
N ILE A 50 -1.19 3.85 -6.54
CA ILE A 50 -0.71 3.54 -5.18
C ILE A 50 0.81 3.36 -5.19
N LEU A 51 1.33 2.55 -6.10
CA LEU A 51 2.76 2.25 -6.18
C LEU A 51 3.59 3.48 -6.52
N ILE A 52 3.15 4.30 -7.47
CA ILE A 52 3.81 5.56 -7.84
C ILE A 52 3.85 6.50 -6.64
N ILE A 53 2.71 6.75 -5.98
CA ILE A 53 2.67 7.61 -4.79
C ILE A 53 3.60 7.07 -3.71
N SER A 54 3.65 5.75 -3.50
CA SER A 54 4.52 5.12 -2.51
C SER A 54 6.00 5.38 -2.79
N VAL A 55 6.43 5.21 -4.04
CA VAL A 55 7.82 5.43 -4.45
C VAL A 55 8.17 6.92 -4.37
N VAL A 56 7.29 7.81 -4.83
CA VAL A 56 7.48 9.26 -4.72
C VAL A 56 7.57 9.69 -3.26
N THR A 57 6.69 9.17 -2.39
CA THR A 57 6.73 9.40 -0.94
C THR A 57 8.08 8.98 -0.36
N TYR A 58 8.55 7.78 -0.70
CA TYR A 58 9.84 7.27 -0.27
C TYR A 58 10.99 8.19 -0.70
N LEU A 59 10.99 8.66 -1.95
CA LEU A 59 12.02 9.55 -2.48
C LEU A 59 11.99 10.92 -1.78
N ILE A 60 10.82 11.55 -1.64
CA ILE A 60 10.67 12.85 -1.00
C ILE A 60 11.15 12.80 0.45
N VAL A 61 10.74 11.81 1.23
CA VAL A 61 11.09 11.75 2.66
C VAL A 61 12.55 11.38 2.86
N THR A 62 13.04 10.37 2.12
CA THR A 62 14.39 9.84 2.33
C THR A 62 15.47 10.72 1.74
N HIS A 63 15.26 11.26 0.54
CA HIS A 63 16.28 12.04 -0.17
C HIS A 63 16.04 13.55 -0.06
N GLY A 64 14.81 13.98 0.21
CA GLY A 64 14.47 15.39 0.45
C GLY A 64 14.48 15.73 1.94
N LEU A 65 13.39 15.42 2.65
CA LEU A 65 13.17 15.86 4.05
C LEU A 65 14.27 15.41 5.01
N SER A 66 14.80 14.18 4.86
CA SER A 66 15.86 13.67 5.73
C SER A 66 17.17 14.45 5.65
N ARG A 67 17.34 15.33 4.65
CA ARG A 67 18.51 16.24 4.55
C ARG A 67 18.34 17.49 5.42
N TRP A 68 17.10 17.91 5.65
CA TRP A 68 16.77 19.13 6.39
C TRP A 68 16.43 18.85 7.86
N VAL A 69 15.85 17.68 8.13
CA VAL A 69 15.37 17.30 9.45
C VAL A 69 15.89 15.92 9.83
N ILE A 70 16.30 15.79 11.09
CA ILE A 70 16.73 14.53 11.70
C ILE A 70 15.51 13.61 11.84
N LEU A 71 15.31 12.73 10.86
CA LEU A 71 14.21 11.77 10.80
C LEU A 71 14.73 10.34 11.03
N TYR A 72 14.51 9.81 12.24
CA TYR A 72 14.85 8.43 12.59
C TYR A 72 13.68 7.71 13.29
N GLY A 73 13.66 6.39 13.14
CA GLY A 73 12.67 5.51 13.78
C GLY A 73 11.22 5.96 13.55
N ARG A 74 10.48 6.18 14.65
CA ARG A 74 9.06 6.57 14.62
C ARG A 74 8.79 7.89 13.90
N ARG A 75 9.72 8.86 13.94
CA ARG A 75 9.56 10.15 13.25
C ARG A 75 9.63 10.00 11.73
N LYS A 76 10.53 9.14 11.24
CA LYS A 76 10.65 8.86 9.81
C LYS A 76 9.41 8.12 9.30
N PHE A 77 8.87 7.18 10.08
CA PHE A 77 7.59 6.53 9.78
C PHE A 77 6.44 7.54 9.67
N ALA A 78 6.29 8.42 10.67
CA ALA A 78 5.26 9.45 10.65
C ALA A 78 5.40 10.39 9.45
N ALA A 79 6.63 10.78 9.09
CA ALA A 79 6.89 11.57 7.89
C ALA A 79 6.45 10.82 6.61
N MET A 80 6.75 9.52 6.45
CA MET A 80 6.27 8.73 5.30
C MET A 80 4.74 8.73 5.20
N MET A 81 4.08 8.54 6.33
CA MET A 81 2.62 8.52 6.42
C MET A 81 2.03 9.88 6.02
N VAL A 82 2.46 10.96 6.66
CA VAL A 82 1.96 12.32 6.38
C VAL A 82 2.22 12.71 4.92
N THR A 83 3.42 12.44 4.42
CA THR A 83 3.78 12.83 3.05
C THR A 83 2.97 12.05 2.01
N GLY A 84 2.74 10.75 2.21
CA GLY A 84 1.88 9.96 1.34
C GLY A 84 0.43 10.45 1.32
N ILE A 85 -0.11 10.81 2.48
CA ILE A 85 -1.45 11.41 2.60
C ILE A 85 -1.50 12.77 1.90
N CYS A 86 -0.49 13.63 2.09
CA CYS A 86 -0.41 14.93 1.44
C CYS A 86 -0.36 14.79 -0.09
N LEU A 87 0.44 13.87 -0.63
CA LEU A 87 0.50 13.61 -2.08
C LEU A 87 -0.85 13.14 -2.62
N LYS A 88 -1.53 12.25 -1.90
CA LYS A 88 -2.88 11.80 -2.25
C LYS A 88 -3.86 12.97 -2.30
N LEU A 89 -3.86 13.84 -1.28
CA LEU A 89 -4.71 15.03 -1.24
C LEU A 89 -4.40 16.01 -2.37
N LEU A 90 -3.13 16.20 -2.73
CA LEU A 90 -2.74 17.05 -3.86
C LEU A 90 -3.23 16.48 -5.19
N LEU A 91 -3.20 15.16 -5.36
CA LEU A 91 -3.74 14.51 -6.56
C LEU A 91 -5.26 14.64 -6.65
N ASP A 92 -5.97 14.53 -5.53
CA ASP A 92 -7.43 14.75 -5.48
C ASP A 92 -7.82 16.17 -5.94
N LEU A 93 -6.98 17.18 -5.67
CA LEU A 93 -7.22 18.58 -6.08
C LEU A 93 -7.03 18.84 -7.58
N VAL A 94 -6.30 17.97 -8.28
CA VAL A 94 -6.03 18.09 -9.73
C VAL A 94 -7.13 17.42 -10.57
N TYR A 95 -8.11 16.79 -9.92
CA TYR A 95 -9.29 16.22 -10.58
C TYR A 95 -10.13 17.33 -11.27
N PRO A 96 -10.59 17.15 -12.53
CA PRO A 96 -10.62 15.94 -13.36
C PRO A 96 -9.50 15.84 -14.40
N VAL A 97 -8.45 16.68 -14.34
CA VAL A 97 -7.34 16.67 -15.32
C VAL A 97 -6.57 15.35 -15.28
N MET A 98 -6.56 14.69 -14.12
CA MET A 98 -6.18 13.28 -13.94
C MET A 98 -7.46 12.45 -13.74
N PRO A 99 -7.70 11.37 -14.50
CA PRO A 99 -9.02 10.74 -14.65
C PRO A 99 -9.32 9.76 -13.51
N PHE A 100 -9.17 10.17 -12.26
CA PHE A 100 -9.28 9.23 -11.14
C PHE A 100 -10.29 9.71 -10.10
N GLU A 101 -11.54 9.28 -10.24
CA GLU A 101 -12.43 9.18 -9.08
C GLU A 101 -12.00 7.96 -8.26
N ILE A 102 -11.00 8.14 -7.40
CA ILE A 102 -10.54 7.05 -6.56
C ILE A 102 -11.47 6.89 -5.34
N PHE A 103 -12.72 6.53 -5.58
CA PHE A 103 -13.66 6.15 -4.53
C PHE A 103 -13.11 5.00 -3.68
N GLU A 104 -12.29 4.14 -4.29
CA GLU A 104 -11.63 3.02 -3.61
C GLU A 104 -10.47 3.45 -2.70
N PHE A 105 -9.86 4.63 -2.94
CA PHE A 105 -8.81 5.23 -2.08
C PHE A 105 -9.38 5.99 -0.88
N ARG A 106 -10.56 5.57 -0.40
CA ARG A 106 -11.16 6.08 0.84
C ARG A 106 -10.86 5.11 1.98
N GLY A 107 -10.80 5.62 3.21
CA GLY A 107 -10.47 4.82 4.39
C GLY A 107 -9.01 4.35 4.40
N ILE A 108 -8.79 3.01 4.44
CA ILE A 108 -7.46 2.40 4.59
C ILE A 108 -6.52 2.75 3.43
N GLY A 109 -7.04 2.93 2.21
CA GLY A 109 -6.25 3.25 1.02
C GLY A 109 -5.39 4.50 1.12
N ILE A 110 -5.83 5.49 1.89
CA ILE A 110 -5.11 6.76 2.12
C ILE A 110 -3.76 6.52 2.81
N ILE A 111 -3.70 5.48 3.65
CA ILE A 111 -2.53 5.15 4.48
C ILE A 111 -1.56 4.22 3.74
N VAL A 112 -2.06 3.42 2.80
CA VAL A 112 -1.30 2.36 2.11
C VAL A 112 -0.02 2.88 1.46
N PRO A 113 0.00 4.01 0.72
CA PRO A 113 1.24 4.49 0.12
C PRO A 113 2.34 4.83 1.14
N GLY A 114 1.96 5.38 2.29
CA GLY A 114 2.89 5.68 3.38
C GLY A 114 3.49 4.42 4.01
N LEU A 115 2.69 3.36 4.15
CA LEU A 115 3.14 2.06 4.66
C LEU A 115 4.13 1.38 3.68
N ILE A 116 3.81 1.41 2.39
CA ILE A 116 4.70 0.90 1.32
C ILE A 116 6.00 1.69 1.33
N ALA A 117 5.94 3.03 1.29
CA ALA A 117 7.12 3.89 1.30
C ALA A 117 8.04 3.62 2.50
N ASN A 118 7.47 3.46 3.68
CA ASN A 118 8.24 3.12 4.88
C ASN A 118 8.88 1.73 4.79
N THR A 119 8.19 0.75 4.20
CA THR A 119 8.72 -0.61 4.07
C THR A 119 9.84 -0.65 3.03
N ILE A 120 9.70 0.08 1.91
CA ILE A 120 10.76 0.31 0.92
C ILE A 120 12.01 0.88 1.62
N GLN A 121 11.84 1.84 2.52
CA GLN A 121 12.96 2.41 3.28
C GLN A 121 13.67 1.39 4.19
N ARG A 122 12.97 0.39 4.72
CA ARG A 122 13.53 -0.58 5.66
C ARG A 122 14.14 -1.79 4.96
N GLN A 123 13.50 -2.27 3.90
CA GLN A 123 13.82 -3.55 3.26
C GLN A 123 14.28 -3.41 1.80
N GLY A 124 14.11 -2.24 1.20
CA GLY A 124 14.39 -2.00 -0.20
C GLY A 124 13.18 -2.22 -1.11
N MET A 125 13.22 -1.56 -2.26
CA MET A 125 12.12 -1.50 -3.23
C MET A 125 11.73 -2.86 -3.83
N PRO A 126 12.65 -3.68 -4.39
CA PRO A 126 12.25 -4.88 -5.12
C PRO A 126 11.60 -5.92 -4.22
N LEU A 127 12.12 -6.10 -2.99
CA LEU A 127 11.55 -7.03 -2.02
C LEU A 127 10.17 -6.58 -1.56
N THR A 128 10.02 -5.29 -1.22
CA THR A 128 8.74 -4.75 -0.75
C THR A 128 7.66 -4.84 -1.81
N LEU A 129 7.94 -4.37 -3.03
CA LEU A 129 6.96 -4.36 -4.11
C LEU A 129 6.64 -5.79 -4.57
N GLY A 130 7.66 -6.63 -4.74
CA GLY A 130 7.49 -8.01 -5.17
C GLY A 130 6.66 -8.83 -4.18
N SER A 131 6.98 -8.78 -2.88
CA SER A 131 6.22 -9.52 -1.87
C SER A 131 4.80 -9.00 -1.71
N THR A 132 4.61 -7.68 -1.77
CA THR A 132 3.28 -7.08 -1.63
C THR A 132 2.40 -7.45 -2.81
N LEU A 133 2.90 -7.33 -4.05
CA LEU A 133 2.16 -7.71 -5.26
C LEU A 133 1.85 -9.21 -5.30
N LEU A 134 2.80 -10.07 -4.95
CA LEU A 134 2.58 -11.51 -4.87
C LEU A 134 1.44 -11.84 -3.90
N LEU A 135 1.50 -11.28 -2.69
CA LEU A 135 0.50 -11.57 -1.67
C LEU A 135 -0.87 -10.97 -2.02
N SER A 136 -0.91 -9.77 -2.62
CA SER A 136 -2.14 -9.17 -3.14
C SER A 136 -2.77 -9.98 -4.27
N GLY A 137 -1.96 -10.55 -5.16
CA GLY A 137 -2.46 -11.43 -6.22
C GLY A 137 -3.00 -12.75 -5.67
N LEU A 138 -2.32 -13.32 -4.67
CA LEU A 138 -2.77 -14.54 -3.99
C LEU A 138 -4.09 -14.32 -3.23
N THR A 139 -4.20 -13.24 -2.46
CA THR A 139 -5.45 -12.88 -1.77
C THR A 139 -6.58 -12.63 -2.77
N PHE A 140 -6.32 -11.90 -3.85
CA PHE A 140 -7.32 -11.67 -4.90
C PHE A 140 -7.77 -12.99 -5.54
N GLY A 141 -6.84 -13.90 -5.85
CA GLY A 141 -7.17 -15.23 -6.38
C GLY A 141 -8.04 -16.04 -5.43
N LEU A 142 -7.73 -16.06 -4.13
CA LEU A 142 -8.54 -16.74 -3.13
C LEU A 142 -9.93 -16.12 -2.97
N MET A 143 -10.04 -14.79 -3.02
CA MET A 143 -11.33 -14.09 -3.01
C MET A 143 -12.19 -14.49 -4.22
N ASN A 144 -11.60 -14.55 -5.42
CA ASN A 144 -12.31 -15.00 -6.62
C ASN A 144 -12.80 -16.45 -6.50
N VAL A 145 -11.99 -17.34 -5.93
CA VAL A 145 -12.41 -18.72 -5.66
C VAL A 145 -13.58 -18.75 -4.67
N TYR A 146 -13.53 -17.94 -3.61
CA TYR A 146 -14.62 -17.82 -2.65
C TYR A 146 -15.95 -17.37 -3.30
N TYR A 147 -15.90 -16.48 -4.29
CA TYR A 147 -17.10 -16.05 -5.04
C TYR A 147 -17.63 -17.08 -6.04
N LEU A 148 -16.85 -18.10 -6.40
CA LEU A 148 -17.29 -19.16 -7.32
C LEU A 148 -18.17 -20.22 -6.65
N PHE A 149 -18.21 -20.27 -5.31
CA PHE A 149 -19.00 -21.21 -4.51
C PHE A 149 -20.15 -20.50 -3.80
#